data_AF-A0A5C8LTP1-F1
#
_entry.id   AF-A0A5C8LTP1-F1
#
_cell.length_a   1.000
_cell.length_b   1.000
_cell.length_c   1.000
_cell.angle_alpha   90.00
_cell.angle_beta   90.00
_cell.angle_gamma   90.00
#
_symmetry.space_group_name_H-M   'P 1'
#
loop_
_entity.id
_entity.type
_entity.pdbx_description
1 polymer ?
#
loop_
_entity_poly.entity_id
_entity_poly.type
_entity_poly.pdbx_seq_one_letter_code
_entity_poly.pdbx_strand_id
1 'polypeptide(L)'
;MLRRWYLRVTEGSHHMKNSDTREHYSAEYERLNDFLITGTDPAMQDFLNCHPFTQRESEILTLIALYGFSNREIAEQCMISEKTVQNHLANIMKKIGARSIRKLLSLLFNHVLYSQDSKESNY
;
A
#
# COMPACT_ATOMS: atom_id res chain seq x y z
N MET A 1 6.26 -12.35 7.82
CA MET A 1 5.59 -11.75 9.01
C MET A 1 4.19 -11.21 8.65
N LEU A 2 3.99 -10.59 7.49
CA LEU A 2 2.70 -10.03 7.04
C LEU A 2 1.61 -11.07 6.75
N ARG A 3 1.96 -12.24 6.16
CA ARG A 3 1.05 -13.39 6.00
C ARG A 3 0.44 -13.88 7.32
N ARG A 4 1.18 -13.73 8.42
CA ARG A 4 0.79 -14.15 9.77
C ARG A 4 -0.18 -13.16 10.43
N TRP A 5 -0.15 -11.88 10.03
CA TRP A 5 -1.12 -10.88 10.49
C TRP A 5 -2.44 -11.02 9.73
N TYR A 6 -2.39 -11.25 8.42
CA TYR A 6 -3.60 -11.46 7.62
C TYR A 6 -4.41 -12.66 8.13
N LEU A 7 -3.76 -13.81 8.36
CA LEU A 7 -4.40 -14.99 8.97
C LEU A 7 -5.02 -14.69 10.35
N ARG A 8 -4.39 -13.82 11.15
CA ARG A 8 -4.88 -13.41 12.47
C ARG A 8 -6.07 -12.43 12.39
N VAL A 9 -6.09 -11.55 11.39
CA VAL A 9 -7.18 -10.59 11.15
C VAL A 9 -8.38 -11.26 10.49
N THR A 10 -8.17 -12.26 9.63
CA THR A 10 -9.27 -13.06 9.05
C THR A 10 -9.98 -13.91 10.11
N GLU A 11 -9.27 -14.34 11.15
CA GLU A 11 -9.83 -15.05 12.31
C GLU A 11 -10.50 -14.10 13.33
N GLY A 12 -10.19 -12.80 13.30
CA GLY A 12 -10.62 -11.79 14.28
C GLY A 12 -11.40 -10.62 13.69
N SER A 13 -12.70 -10.82 13.42
CA SER A 13 -13.77 -9.83 13.23
C SER A 13 -13.39 -8.36 12.95
N HIS A 14 -13.60 -7.90 11.70
CA HIS A 14 -14.12 -6.56 11.44
C HIS A 14 -15.16 -6.55 10.30
N HIS A 15 -16.01 -5.55 10.38
CA HIS A 15 -17.40 -5.54 9.92
C HIS A 15 -17.53 -5.40 8.39
N MET A 16 -17.88 -6.49 7.69
CA MET A 16 -18.50 -6.43 6.35
C MET A 16 -19.45 -7.63 6.20
N LYS A 17 -20.74 -7.34 5.98
CA LYS A 17 -21.83 -8.32 5.88
C LYS A 17 -21.77 -9.05 4.52
N ASN A 18 -21.07 -10.18 4.45
CA ASN A 18 -21.43 -11.34 3.63
C ASN A 18 -20.42 -12.48 3.88
N SER A 19 -20.93 -13.64 4.26
CA SER A 19 -20.14 -14.78 4.77
C SER A 19 -19.69 -15.77 3.69
N ASP A 20 -20.24 -15.73 2.47
CA ASP A 20 -20.04 -16.79 1.47
C ASP A 20 -18.91 -16.53 0.45
N THR A 21 -18.43 -15.29 0.32
CA THR A 21 -17.37 -14.90 -0.62
C THR A 21 -15.97 -14.85 0.01
N ARG A 22 -15.81 -15.23 1.30
CA ARG A 22 -14.63 -14.86 2.12
C ARG A 22 -13.34 -15.63 1.86
N GLU A 23 -13.37 -16.90 1.44
CA GLU A 23 -12.14 -17.72 1.42
C GLU A 23 -11.50 -17.86 0.03
N HIS A 24 -12.29 -17.82 -1.04
CA HIS A 24 -11.76 -17.98 -2.40
C HIS A 24 -11.04 -16.71 -2.89
N TYR A 25 -11.58 -15.54 -2.56
CA TYR A 25 -10.98 -14.27 -2.94
C TYR A 25 -9.63 -14.05 -2.26
N SER A 26 -9.43 -14.48 -1.02
CA SER A 26 -8.21 -14.14 -0.28
C SER A 26 -6.96 -14.81 -0.84
N ALA A 27 -7.01 -16.10 -1.18
CA ALA A 27 -5.85 -16.83 -1.69
C ALA A 27 -5.46 -16.45 -3.14
N GLU A 28 -6.45 -16.10 -3.97
CA GLU A 28 -6.20 -15.54 -5.29
C GLU A 28 -5.66 -14.11 -5.19
N TYR A 29 -6.21 -13.28 -4.31
CA TYR A 29 -5.74 -11.92 -4.08
C TYR A 29 -4.34 -11.87 -3.46
N GLU A 30 -3.99 -12.81 -2.58
CA GLU A 30 -2.63 -12.99 -2.07
C GLU A 30 -1.65 -13.30 -3.20
N ARG A 31 -1.98 -14.28 -4.06
CA ARG A 31 -1.14 -14.64 -5.21
C ARG A 31 -1.02 -13.48 -6.19
N LEU A 32 -2.11 -12.75 -6.43
CA LEU A 32 -2.12 -11.57 -7.28
C LEU A 32 -1.26 -10.47 -6.67
N ASN A 33 -1.36 -10.22 -5.37
CA ASN A 33 -0.53 -9.26 -4.66
C ASN A 33 0.95 -9.65 -4.73
N ASP A 34 1.33 -10.89 -4.47
CA ASP A 34 2.73 -11.33 -4.57
C ASP A 34 3.29 -11.13 -5.98
N PHE A 35 2.49 -11.44 -7.01
CA PHE A 35 2.85 -11.21 -8.41
C PHE A 35 2.97 -9.72 -8.72
N LEU A 36 1.97 -8.91 -8.36
CA LEU A 36 1.96 -7.47 -8.58
C LEU A 36 3.08 -6.78 -7.82
N ILE A 37 3.37 -7.18 -6.58
CA ILE A 37 4.49 -6.70 -5.78
C ILE A 37 5.78 -6.97 -6.53
N THR A 38 6.00 -8.22 -6.96
CA THR A 38 7.24 -8.57 -7.67
C THR A 38 7.41 -7.79 -8.98
N GLY A 39 6.32 -7.59 -9.74
CA GLY A 39 6.36 -6.87 -11.01
C GLY A 39 6.43 -5.35 -10.88
N THR A 40 5.86 -4.78 -9.81
CA THR A 40 5.77 -3.33 -9.60
C THR A 40 6.78 -2.78 -8.60
N ASP A 41 7.46 -3.62 -7.82
CA ASP A 41 8.41 -3.19 -6.79
C ASP A 41 9.49 -2.26 -7.35
N PRO A 42 10.15 -2.52 -8.51
CA PRO A 42 11.14 -1.58 -9.03
C PRO A 42 10.58 -0.18 -9.30
N ALA A 43 9.36 -0.10 -9.85
CA ALA A 43 8.69 1.16 -10.15
C ALA A 43 8.13 1.85 -8.89
N MET A 44 7.66 1.05 -7.93
CA MET A 44 7.25 1.54 -6.60
C MET A 44 8.47 2.13 -5.87
N GLN A 45 9.60 1.43 -5.86
CA GLN A 45 10.84 1.92 -5.26
C GLN A 45 11.34 3.18 -5.97
N ASP A 46 11.24 3.27 -7.29
CA ASP A 46 11.56 4.49 -8.02
C ASP A 46 10.69 5.67 -7.56
N PHE A 47 9.38 5.47 -7.42
CA PHE A 47 8.49 6.49 -6.86
C PHE A 47 8.91 6.90 -5.44
N LEU A 48 9.23 5.93 -4.57
CA LEU A 48 9.62 6.21 -3.19
C LEU A 48 10.96 6.93 -3.10
N ASN A 49 11.90 6.66 -4.02
CA ASN A 49 13.24 7.24 -4.07
C ASN A 49 13.28 8.62 -4.72
N CYS A 50 12.39 8.91 -5.69
CA CYS A 50 12.33 10.23 -6.33
C CYS A 50 11.66 11.30 -5.45
N HIS A 51 11.08 10.90 -4.31
CA HIS A 51 10.50 11.80 -3.32
C HIS A 51 11.26 11.73 -1.99
N PRO A 52 11.35 12.83 -1.22
CA PRO A 52 12.10 12.87 0.04
C PRO A 52 11.31 12.25 1.21
N PHE A 53 10.82 11.02 1.06
CA PHE A 53 10.14 10.30 2.13
C PHE A 53 11.15 9.78 3.16
N THR A 54 10.74 9.79 4.41
CA THR A 54 11.45 9.05 5.46
C THR A 54 11.14 7.56 5.31
N GLN A 55 12.00 6.70 5.87
CA GLN A 55 11.78 5.25 5.87
C GLN A 55 10.37 4.87 6.36
N ARG A 56 9.90 5.51 7.43
CA ARG A 56 8.58 5.24 8.01
C ARG A 56 7.43 5.67 7.10
N GLU A 57 7.60 6.79 6.41
CA GLU A 57 6.60 7.28 5.46
C GLU A 57 6.48 6.36 4.24
N SER A 58 7.62 5.87 3.73
CA SER A 58 7.64 4.89 2.65
C SER A 58 6.95 3.59 3.07
N GLU A 59 7.24 3.08 4.26
CA GLU A 59 6.57 1.89 4.81
C GLU A 59 5.04 2.08 4.91
N ILE A 60 4.59 3.22 5.44
CA ILE A 60 3.16 3.53 5.56
C ILE A 60 2.49 3.62 4.18
N LEU A 61 3.12 4.26 3.20
CA LEU A 61 2.59 4.35 1.84
C LEU A 61 2.46 2.97 1.20
N THR A 62 3.47 2.11 1.36
CA THR A 62 3.45 0.71 0.89
C THR A 62 2.30 -0.08 1.51
N LEU A 63 2.07 0.04 2.82
CA LEU A 63 0.97 -0.63 3.52
C LEU A 63 -0.41 -0.20 2.99
N ILE A 64 -0.56 1.08 2.63
CA ILE A 64 -1.80 1.58 2.03
C ILE A 64 -1.94 1.09 0.58
N ALA A 65 -0.91 1.27 -0.23
CA ALA A 65 -0.99 1.07 -1.68
C ALA A 65 -1.17 -0.40 -2.07
N LEU A 66 -0.47 -1.31 -1.39
CA LEU A 66 -0.47 -2.73 -1.74
C LEU A 66 -1.49 -3.55 -0.96
N TYR A 67 -1.68 -3.21 0.31
CA TYR A 67 -2.52 -4.01 1.22
C TYR A 67 -3.85 -3.36 1.57
N GLY A 68 -4.04 -2.08 1.24
CA GLY A 68 -5.28 -1.36 1.52
C GLY A 68 -5.55 -1.14 3.00
N PHE A 69 -4.51 -1.18 3.85
CA PHE A 69 -4.69 -1.08 5.30
C PHE A 69 -5.25 0.28 5.72
N SER A 70 -6.17 0.23 6.68
CA SER A 70 -6.68 1.38 7.42
C SER A 70 -5.64 1.95 8.37
N ASN A 71 -5.85 3.18 8.83
CA ASN A 71 -4.95 3.84 9.80
C ASN A 71 -4.75 3.01 11.07
N ARG A 72 -5.78 2.27 11.50
CA ARG A 72 -5.73 1.37 12.65
C ARG A 72 -4.84 0.17 12.39
N GLU A 73 -5.01 -0.50 11.26
CA GLU A 73 -4.20 -1.66 10.89
C GLU A 73 -2.73 -1.27 10.72
N ILE A 74 -2.46 -0.11 10.13
CA ILE A 74 -1.10 0.45 10.01
C ILE A 74 -0.52 0.78 11.39
N ALA A 75 -1.31 1.36 12.29
CA ALA A 75 -0.88 1.67 13.65
C ALA A 75 -0.45 0.41 14.41
N GLU A 76 -1.23 -0.67 14.28
CA GLU A 76 -0.91 -1.98 14.85
C GLU A 76 0.37 -2.57 14.23
N GLN A 77 0.53 -2.49 12.91
CA GLN A 77 1.73 -2.99 12.21
C GLN A 77 3.01 -2.24 12.60
N CYS A 78 2.95 -0.91 12.61
CA CYS A 78 4.10 -0.07 12.87
C CYS A 78 4.34 0.17 14.37
N MET A 79 3.49 -0.38 15.25
CA MET A 79 3.55 -0.19 16.71
C MET A 79 3.54 1.30 17.13
N ILE A 80 2.64 2.07 16.53
CA ILE A 80 2.44 3.51 16.79
C ILE A 80 0.95 3.82 16.99
N SER A 81 0.60 5.05 17.37
CA SER A 81 -0.81 5.45 17.47
C SER A 81 -1.43 5.73 16.10
N GLU A 82 -2.74 5.55 15.96
CA GLU A 82 -3.49 5.99 14.76
C GLU A 82 -3.27 7.47 14.46
N LYS A 83 -3.16 8.30 15.50
CA LYS A 83 -2.86 9.73 15.36
C LYS A 83 -1.48 9.96 14.75
N THR A 84 -0.49 9.14 15.12
CA THR A 84 0.86 9.17 14.53
C THR A 84 0.81 8.78 13.06
N VAL A 85 0.03 7.76 12.68
CA VAL A 85 -0.20 7.38 11.27
C VAL A 85 -0.80 8.54 10.48
N GLN A 86 -1.83 9.20 11.01
CA GLN A 86 -2.43 10.40 10.37
C GLN A 86 -1.40 11.52 10.16
N ASN A 87 -0.52 11.75 11.13
CA ASN A 87 0.54 12.76 11.01
C ASN A 87 1.55 12.39 9.91
N HIS A 88 1.96 11.12 9.82
CA HIS A 88 2.79 10.65 8.72
C HIS A 88 2.10 10.84 7.37
N LEU A 89 0.81 10.52 7.26
CA LEU A 89 0.05 10.71 6.02
C LEU A 89 -0.06 12.19 5.62
N ALA A 90 -0.26 13.08 6.58
CA ALA A 90 -0.24 14.51 6.33
C ALA A 90 1.11 14.97 5.78
N ASN A 91 2.22 14.47 6.33
CA ASN A 91 3.57 14.79 5.86
C ASN A 91 3.84 14.22 4.46
N ILE A 92 3.45 12.97 4.18
CA ILE A 92 3.55 12.35 2.86
C ILE A 92 2.82 13.22 1.83
N MET A 93 1.55 13.53 2.08
CA MET A 93 0.73 14.35 1.19
C MET A 93 1.32 15.74 0.97
N LYS A 94 1.86 16.37 2.02
CA LYS A 94 2.54 17.67 1.93
C LYS A 94 3.77 17.60 1.03
N LYS A 95 4.61 16.57 1.16
CA LYS A 95 5.85 16.40 0.38
C LYS A 95 5.62 16.29 -1.13
N ILE A 96 4.47 15.74 -1.53
CA ILE A 96 4.11 15.55 -2.95
C ILE A 96 3.06 16.55 -3.46
N GLY A 97 2.61 17.48 -2.61
CA GLY A 97 1.54 18.42 -2.95
C GLY A 97 0.17 17.77 -3.18
N ALA A 98 -0.08 16.57 -2.64
CA ALA A 98 -1.38 15.91 -2.72
C ALA A 98 -2.33 16.45 -1.66
N ARG A 99 -3.61 16.57 -2.01
CA ARG A 99 -4.68 17.02 -1.08
C ARG A 99 -5.47 15.88 -0.45
N SER A 100 -5.22 14.64 -0.88
CA SER A 100 -5.89 13.45 -0.37
C SER A 100 -5.09 12.19 -0.67
N ILE A 101 -5.35 11.13 0.10
CA ILE A 101 -4.79 9.80 -0.15
C ILE A 101 -5.19 9.30 -1.53
N ARG A 102 -6.43 9.56 -1.98
CA ARG A 102 -6.87 9.22 -3.36
C ARG A 102 -5.97 9.86 -4.42
N LYS A 103 -5.59 11.14 -4.24
CA LYS A 103 -4.68 11.82 -5.16
C LYS A 103 -3.25 11.27 -5.08
N LEU A 104 -2.76 10.97 -3.87
CA LEU A 104 -1.47 10.31 -3.64
C LEU A 104 -1.39 8.96 -4.37
N LEU A 105 -2.40 8.09 -4.19
CA LEU A 105 -2.45 6.79 -4.86
C LEU A 105 -2.55 6.94 -6.38
N SER A 106 -3.33 7.89 -6.89
CA SER A 106 -3.39 8.18 -8.32
C SER A 106 -2.03 8.60 -8.90
N LEU A 107 -1.25 9.42 -8.19
CA LEU A 107 0.10 9.82 -8.63
C LEU A 107 1.05 8.62 -8.65
N LEU A 108 0.99 7.79 -7.61
CA LEU A 108 1.78 6.57 -7.52
C LEU A 108 1.45 5.59 -8.65
N PHE A 109 0.17 5.31 -8.89
CA PHE A 109 -0.23 4.40 -9.97
C PHE A 109 0.17 4.92 -11.34
N ASN A 110 0.01 6.22 -11.60
CA ASN A 110 0.47 6.82 -12.85
C ASN A 110 1.98 6.60 -13.02
N HIS A 111 2.78 6.85 -11.99
CA HIS A 111 4.22 6.61 -12.06
C HIS A 111 4.56 5.13 -12.32
N VAL A 112 3.89 4.21 -11.61
CA VAL A 112 4.12 2.77 -11.78
C VAL A 112 3.74 2.29 -13.18
N LEU A 113 2.68 2.83 -13.77
CA LEU A 113 2.25 2.45 -15.12
C LEU A 113 3.17 3.06 -16.21
N TYR A 114 3.51 4.35 -16.12
CA TYR A 114 4.35 5.01 -17.15
C TYR A 114 5.84 4.62 -17.09
N SER A 115 6.33 4.16 -15.93
CA SER A 115 7.72 3.65 -15.82
C SER A 115 7.94 2.33 -16.56
N GLN A 116 6.88 1.60 -16.91
CA GLN A 116 6.97 0.37 -17.72
C GLN A 116 7.04 0.68 -19.22
N ASP A 117 6.27 1.66 -19.72
CA ASP A 117 6.22 2.03 -21.14
C ASP A 117 7.58 2.50 -21.72
N SER A 118 8.40 3.15 -20.90
CA SER A 118 9.71 3.65 -21.31
C SER A 118 10.78 2.56 -21.52
N LYS A 119 10.55 1.34 -21.02
CA LYS A 119 11.45 0.20 -21.23
C LYS A 119 11.14 -0.58 -22.51
N GLU A 120 9.92 -0.49 -23.04
CA GLU A 120 9.51 -1.20 -24.26
C GLU A 120 9.85 -0.46 -25.55
N SER A 121 10.01 0.87 -25.51
CA SER A 121 10.23 1.69 -26.73
C SER A 121 11.69 1.77 -27.21
N ASN A 122 12.59 0.92 -26.70
CA ASN A 122 14.02 0.89 -27.07
C ASN A 122 14.44 -0.35 -27.88
N TYR A 123 13.50 -1.00 -28.57
CA TYR A 123 13.76 -2.10 -29.51
C TYR A 123 13.17 -1.82 -30.89
#